data_AF-Q1YDG7-F1
#
_entry.id   AF-Q1YDG7-F1
#
_cell.length_a   1.000
_cell.length_b   1.000
_cell.length_c   1.000
_cell.angle_alpha   90.00
_cell.angle_beta   90.00
_cell.angle_gamma   90.00
#
_symmetry.space_group_name_H-M   'P 1'
#
loop_
_entity.id
_entity.type
_entity.pdbx_description
1 polymer ?
#
loop_
_entity_poly.entity_id
_entity_poly.type
_entity_poly.pdbx_seq_one_letter_code
_entity_poly.pdbx_strand_id
1 'polypeptide(L)'
;MRRAFALADGIETFAASTIATKRRTLERDLAAILSARTTCDLARDLQMKFRRARDQLLTFAAYPGLVEPTNNGCERALRPAVIQRKVTNGYRAIWAAEGEADIRTVVDTARLRAGTNTFQTILKTVSV
;
A
#
# COMPACT_ATOMS: atom_id res chain seq x y z
N MET A 1 -13.60 -13.21 5.35
CA MET A 1 -12.38 -13.37 4.53
C MET A 1 -12.62 -14.05 3.17
N ARG A 2 -13.23 -15.25 3.07
CA ARG A 2 -13.43 -15.96 1.78
C ARG A 2 -14.00 -15.10 0.62
N ARG A 3 -14.94 -14.20 0.91
CA ARG A 3 -15.54 -13.29 -0.08
C ARG A 3 -14.55 -12.30 -0.70
N ALA A 4 -13.55 -11.84 0.06
CA ALA A 4 -12.55 -10.90 -0.44
C ALA A 4 -11.60 -11.59 -1.41
N PHE A 5 -11.14 -12.80 -1.08
CA PHE A 5 -10.34 -13.63 -1.99
C PHE A 5 -11.10 -13.99 -3.26
N ALA A 6 -12.37 -14.42 -3.14
CA ALA A 6 -13.19 -14.71 -4.32
C ALA A 6 -13.46 -13.47 -5.20
N LEU A 7 -13.44 -12.26 -4.64
CA LEU A 7 -13.49 -11.03 -5.43
C LEU A 7 -12.15 -10.78 -6.14
N ALA A 8 -11.03 -10.95 -5.43
CA ALA A 8 -9.68 -10.79 -5.98
C ALA A 8 -9.40 -11.76 -7.14
N ASP A 9 -9.72 -13.05 -6.96
CA ASP A 9 -9.44 -14.12 -7.94
C ASP A 9 -10.17 -13.90 -9.28
N GLY A 10 -11.35 -13.26 -9.25
CA GLY A 10 -12.17 -13.00 -10.43
C GLY A 10 -12.25 -11.53 -10.84
N ILE A 11 -11.47 -10.63 -10.23
CA ILE A 11 -11.64 -9.18 -10.36
C ILE A 11 -11.53 -8.70 -11.82
N GLU A 12 -10.69 -9.35 -12.62
CA GLU A 12 -10.45 -8.98 -14.02
C GLU A 12 -11.49 -9.56 -14.99
N THR A 13 -12.26 -10.57 -14.57
CA THR A 13 -13.24 -11.27 -15.43
C THR A 13 -14.68 -10.89 -15.13
N PHE A 14 -14.96 -10.37 -13.93
CA PHE A 14 -16.31 -9.96 -13.55
C PHE A 14 -16.78 -8.69 -14.26
N ALA A 15 -18.07 -8.65 -14.59
CA ALA A 15 -18.72 -7.41 -15.01
C ALA A 15 -18.63 -6.33 -13.91
N ALA A 16 -18.54 -5.05 -14.32
CA ALA A 16 -18.43 -3.92 -13.40
C ALA A 16 -19.56 -3.87 -12.35
N SER A 17 -20.79 -4.23 -12.74
CA SER A 17 -21.94 -4.34 -11.83
C SER A 17 -21.77 -5.43 -10.76
N THR A 18 -21.16 -6.56 -11.13
CA THR A 18 -20.83 -7.66 -10.22
C THR A 18 -19.75 -7.23 -9.24
N ILE A 19 -18.71 -6.55 -9.70
CA ILE A 19 -17.64 -6.00 -8.84
C ILE A 19 -18.24 -5.00 -7.85
N ALA A 20 -19.07 -4.06 -8.31
CA ALA A 20 -19.74 -3.09 -7.44
C ALA A 20 -20.61 -3.75 -6.36
N THR A 21 -21.36 -4.79 -6.74
CA THR A 21 -22.22 -5.53 -5.79
C THR A 21 -21.40 -6.28 -4.74
N LYS A 22 -20.33 -6.97 -5.17
CA LYS A 22 -19.41 -7.68 -4.26
C LYS A 22 -18.68 -6.70 -3.34
N ARG A 23 -18.20 -5.57 -3.87
CA ARG A 23 -17.56 -4.49 -3.11
C ARG A 23 -18.50 -3.94 -2.03
N ARG A 24 -19.73 -3.55 -2.38
CA ARG A 24 -20.72 -3.06 -1.40
C ARG A 24 -21.02 -4.07 -0.29
N THR A 25 -20.98 -5.36 -0.61
CA THR A 25 -21.15 -6.42 0.39
C THR A 25 -19.96 -6.47 1.35
N LEU A 26 -18.73 -6.39 0.83
CA LEU A 26 -17.52 -6.31 1.65
C LEU A 26 -17.48 -5.03 2.51
N GLU A 27 -17.91 -3.89 1.98
CA GLU A 27 -17.99 -2.63 2.73
C GLU A 27 -18.94 -2.74 3.93
N ARG A 28 -20.08 -3.43 3.77
CA ARG A 28 -21.01 -3.71 4.88
C ARG A 28 -20.41 -4.65 5.91
N ASP A 29 -19.78 -5.73 5.46
CA ASP A 29 -19.10 -6.69 6.35
C ASP A 29 -17.99 -5.99 7.16
N LEU A 30 -17.20 -5.11 6.51
CA LEU A 30 -16.17 -4.30 7.17
C LEU A 30 -16.77 -3.30 8.16
N ALA A 31 -17.86 -2.62 7.81
CA ALA A 31 -18.54 -1.70 8.72
C ALA A 31 -19.05 -2.41 9.98
N ALA A 32 -19.56 -3.63 9.87
CA ALA A 32 -19.96 -4.45 11.01
C ALA A 32 -18.76 -4.79 11.91
N ILE A 33 -17.63 -5.23 11.34
CA ILE A 33 -16.41 -5.54 12.11
C ILE A 33 -15.86 -4.29 12.81
N LEU A 34 -15.81 -3.17 12.09
CA LEU A 34 -15.27 -1.92 12.61
C LEU A 34 -16.19 -1.24 13.62
N SER A 35 -17.48 -1.60 13.70
CA SER A 35 -18.41 -1.10 14.71
C SER A 35 -18.54 -2.00 15.94
N ALA A 36 -18.01 -3.23 15.89
CA ALA A 36 -18.00 -4.15 17.02
C ALA A 36 -17.31 -3.53 18.23
N ARG A 37 -17.99 -3.54 19.39
CA ARG A 37 -17.42 -3.04 20.65
C ARG A 37 -16.25 -3.94 21.06
N THR A 38 -15.17 -3.32 21.53
CA THR A 38 -14.02 -4.03 22.07
C THR A 38 -13.53 -3.38 23.36
N THR A 39 -13.25 -4.23 24.35
CA THR A 39 -12.65 -3.83 25.63
C THR A 39 -11.11 -3.85 25.58
N CYS A 40 -10.53 -4.44 24.54
CA CYS A 40 -9.09 -4.50 24.33
C CYS A 40 -8.58 -3.23 23.64
N ASP A 41 -7.62 -2.54 24.26
CA ASP A 41 -7.06 -1.28 23.74
C ASP A 41 -6.37 -1.47 22.38
N LEU A 42 -5.59 -2.55 22.22
CA LEU A 42 -4.94 -2.89 20.95
C LEU A 42 -5.97 -3.07 19.83
N ALA A 43 -7.07 -3.78 20.10
CA ALA A 43 -8.14 -3.96 19.13
C ALA A 43 -8.83 -2.64 18.79
N ARG A 44 -8.97 -1.72 19.76
CA ARG A 44 -9.53 -0.38 19.55
C ARG A 44 -8.62 0.44 18.63
N ASP A 45 -7.32 0.42 18.87
CA ASP A 45 -6.34 1.14 18.05
C ASP A 45 -6.31 0.62 16.62
N LEU A 46 -6.37 -0.71 16.44
CA LEU A 46 -6.50 -1.33 15.12
C LEU A 46 -7.80 -0.88 14.44
N GLN A 47 -8.96 -0.97 15.11
CA GLN A 47 -10.22 -0.50 14.56
C GLN A 47 -10.14 0.98 14.14
N MET A 48 -9.52 1.85 14.93
CA MET A 48 -9.34 3.25 14.57
C MET A 48 -8.49 3.44 13.31
N LYS A 49 -7.38 2.70 13.17
CA LYS A 49 -6.55 2.74 11.97
C LYS A 49 -7.34 2.31 10.73
N PHE A 50 -8.06 1.19 10.81
CA PHE A 50 -8.89 0.71 9.69
C PHE A 50 -10.05 1.66 9.36
N ARG A 51 -10.68 2.30 10.37
CA ARG A 51 -11.72 3.31 10.14
C ARG A 51 -11.17 4.52 9.38
N ARG A 52 -9.97 5.01 9.73
CA ARG A 52 -9.32 6.12 9.01
C ARG A 52 -8.99 5.77 7.57
N ALA A 53 -8.65 4.51 7.30
CA ALA A 53 -8.32 4.02 5.96
C ALA A 53 -9.52 3.41 5.21
N ARG A 54 -10.76 3.55 5.73
CA ARG A 54 -11.95 2.82 5.24
C ARG A 54 -12.11 2.87 3.73
N ASP A 55 -11.98 4.05 3.15
CA ASP A 55 -12.22 4.26 1.72
C ASP A 55 -11.08 3.74 0.83
N GLN A 56 -9.94 3.37 1.44
CA GLN A 56 -8.76 2.84 0.75
C GLN A 56 -8.67 1.30 0.82
N LEU A 57 -9.40 0.64 1.73
CA LEU A 57 -9.29 -0.80 1.99
C LEU A 57 -9.63 -1.69 0.77
N LEU A 58 -10.47 -1.19 -0.14
CA LEU A 58 -10.94 -1.93 -1.32
C LEU A 58 -10.55 -1.24 -2.64
N THR A 59 -9.44 -0.49 -2.64
CA THR A 59 -8.96 0.26 -3.83
C THR A 59 -8.77 -0.65 -5.05
N PHE A 60 -8.31 -1.90 -4.87
CA PHE A 60 -8.18 -2.87 -5.96
C PHE A 60 -9.50 -3.16 -6.69
N ALA A 61 -10.63 -3.07 -5.97
CA ALA A 61 -11.95 -3.27 -6.58
C ALA A 61 -12.47 -2.00 -7.28
N ALA A 62 -11.89 -0.84 -6.99
CA ALA A 62 -12.16 0.40 -7.72
C ALA A 62 -11.35 0.49 -9.02
N TYR A 63 -10.16 -0.11 -9.04
CA TYR A 63 -9.25 -0.09 -10.19
C TYR A 63 -8.74 -1.50 -10.54
N PRO A 64 -9.61 -2.41 -11.02
CA PRO A 64 -9.21 -3.76 -11.44
C PRO A 64 -8.08 -3.72 -12.48
N GLY A 65 -7.08 -4.60 -12.34
CA GLY A 65 -5.92 -4.68 -13.24
C GLY A 65 -4.88 -3.57 -13.08
N LEU A 66 -5.22 -2.45 -12.43
CA LEU A 66 -4.28 -1.36 -12.12
C LEU A 66 -3.71 -1.46 -10.71
N VAL A 67 -4.50 -1.94 -9.75
CA VAL A 67 -4.10 -2.11 -8.36
C VAL A 67 -4.22 -3.58 -7.98
N GLU A 68 -3.11 -4.19 -7.60
CA GLU A 68 -3.09 -5.59 -7.14
C GLU A 68 -3.98 -5.76 -5.89
N PRO A 69 -4.74 -6.86 -5.77
CA PRO A 69 -5.51 -7.17 -4.55
C PRO A 69 -4.63 -7.46 -3.32
N THR A 70 -3.32 -7.64 -3.52
CA THR A 70 -2.35 -7.95 -2.47
C THR A 70 -1.32 -6.84 -2.37
N ASN A 71 -0.68 -6.72 -1.20
CA ASN A 71 0.39 -5.76 -0.97
C ASN A 71 1.78 -6.25 -1.45
N ASN A 72 1.85 -7.37 -2.18
CA ASN A 72 3.12 -8.01 -2.57
C ASN A 72 4.01 -7.08 -3.41
N GLY A 73 3.43 -6.27 -4.31
CA GLY A 73 4.17 -5.24 -5.04
C GLY A 73 4.85 -4.23 -4.11
N CYS A 74 4.11 -3.69 -3.14
CA CYS A 74 4.64 -2.75 -2.16
C CYS A 74 5.70 -3.39 -1.26
N GLU A 75 5.45 -4.60 -0.75
CA GLU A 75 6.43 -5.33 0.06
C GLU A 75 7.73 -5.58 -0.70
N ARG A 76 7.62 -6.01 -1.97
CA ARG A 76 8.77 -6.26 -2.84
C ARG A 76 9.58 -4.98 -3.07
N ALA A 77 8.92 -3.83 -3.25
CA ALA A 77 9.57 -2.53 -3.37
C ALA A 77 10.31 -2.11 -2.08
N LEU A 78 9.81 -2.49 -0.91
CA LEU A 78 10.44 -2.17 0.38
C LEU A 78 11.63 -3.10 0.72
N ARG A 79 11.72 -4.30 0.16
CA ARG A 79 12.77 -5.30 0.50
C ARG A 79 14.20 -4.74 0.40
N PRO A 80 14.61 -4.02 -0.66
CA PRO A 80 15.97 -3.48 -0.74
C PRO A 80 16.32 -2.58 0.45
N ALA A 81 15.38 -1.73 0.89
CA ALA A 81 15.54 -0.86 2.05
C ALA A 81 15.76 -1.66 3.34
N VAL A 82 14.92 -2.68 3.56
CA VAL A 82 14.98 -3.52 4.76
C VAL A 82 16.27 -4.34 4.79
N ILE A 83 16.69 -4.88 3.65
CA ILE A 83 17.95 -5.63 3.51
C ILE A 83 19.14 -4.72 3.80
N GLN A 84 19.19 -3.52 3.22
CA GLN A 84 20.26 -2.56 3.46
C GLN A 84 20.36 -2.20 4.94
N ARG A 85 19.24 -1.91 5.60
CA ARG A 85 19.23 -1.55 7.03
C ARG A 85 19.69 -2.71 7.90
N LYS A 86 19.35 -3.95 7.53
CA LYS A 86 19.80 -5.15 8.23
C LYS A 86 21.33 -5.34 8.11
N VAL A 87 21.88 -5.16 6.91
CA VAL A 87 23.33 -5.32 6.65
C VAL A 87 24.15 -4.21 7.31
N THR A 88 23.65 -2.98 7.29
CA THR A 88 24.36 -1.80 7.81
C THR A 88 24.13 -1.54 9.29
N ASN A 89 23.25 -2.32 9.95
CA ASN A 89 22.73 -2.03 11.28
C ASN A 89 22.02 -0.66 11.38
N GLY A 90 21.42 -0.22 10.28
CA GLY A 90 20.69 1.03 10.15
C GLY A 90 21.56 2.27 10.25
N TYR A 91 20.91 3.41 10.48
CA TYR A 91 21.55 4.72 10.60
C TYR A 91 21.63 5.14 12.07
N ARG A 92 22.74 5.78 12.45
CA ARG A 92 22.93 6.38 13.79
C ARG A 92 22.40 7.82 13.88
N ALA A 93 22.23 8.48 12.75
CA ALA A 93 21.72 9.84 12.67
C ALA A 93 20.41 9.86 11.87
N ILE A 94 19.41 10.59 12.39
CA ILE A 94 18.08 10.70 11.79
C ILE A 94 18.18 11.33 10.38
N TRP A 95 18.98 12.39 10.23
CA TRP A 95 19.17 13.06 8.93
C TRP A 95 19.67 12.11 7.84
N ALA A 96 20.50 11.11 8.19
CA ALA A 96 21.02 10.14 7.23
C ALA A 96 19.95 9.12 6.83
N ALA A 97 19.06 8.76 7.76
CA ALA A 97 17.92 7.89 7.47
C ALA A 97 16.88 8.58 6.59
N GLU A 98 16.61 9.86 6.85
CA GLU A 98 15.70 10.69 6.05
C GLU A 98 16.25 10.93 4.65
N GLY A 99 17.51 11.35 4.53
CA GLY A 99 18.13 11.56 3.23
C GLY A 99 18.18 10.30 2.36
N GLU A 100 18.37 9.12 2.96
CA GLU A 100 18.26 7.86 2.22
C GLU A 100 16.83 7.56 1.76
N ALA A 101 15.83 7.78 2.62
CA ALA A 101 14.44 7.57 2.27
C ALA A 101 14.00 8.51 1.13
N ASP A 102 14.44 9.77 1.15
CA ASP A 102 14.15 10.76 0.12
C ASP A 102 14.77 10.37 -1.22
N ILE A 103 16.08 10.03 -1.24
CA ILE A 103 16.76 9.57 -2.45
C ILE A 103 16.08 8.33 -3.02
N ARG A 104 15.76 7.34 -2.19
CA ARG A 104 15.06 6.13 -2.64
C ARG A 104 13.70 6.47 -3.24
N THR A 105 12.93 7.34 -2.61
CA THR A 105 11.60 7.76 -3.10
C THR A 105 11.69 8.36 -4.49
N VAL A 106 12.66 9.26 -4.73
CA VAL A 106 12.89 9.88 -6.04
C VAL A 106 13.29 8.84 -7.08
N VAL A 107 14.24 7.96 -6.74
CA VAL A 107 14.76 6.93 -7.64
C VAL A 107 13.68 5.93 -8.03
N ASP A 108 12.95 5.39 -7.06
CA ASP A 108 11.91 4.39 -7.31
C ASP A 108 10.76 4.99 -8.10
N THR A 109 10.38 6.25 -7.82
CA THR A 109 9.37 6.97 -8.61
C THR A 109 9.83 7.20 -10.05
N ALA A 110 11.10 7.56 -10.27
CA ALA A 110 11.66 7.74 -11.61
C ALA A 110 11.64 6.44 -12.42
N ARG A 111 11.93 5.30 -11.78
CA ARG A 111 11.94 3.98 -12.41
C ARG A 111 10.57 3.53 -12.92
N LEU A 112 9.48 4.04 -12.35
CA LEU A 112 8.12 3.76 -12.81
C LEU A 112 7.77 4.45 -14.14
N ARG A 113 8.54 5.46 -14.56
CA ARG A 113 8.30 6.21 -15.81
C ARG A 113 9.24 5.77 -16.91
N ALA A 114 8.69 5.23 -18.00
CA ALA A 114 9.46 4.87 -19.19
C ALA A 114 10.27 6.07 -19.73
N GLY A 115 11.53 5.85 -20.07
CA GLY A 115 12.43 6.87 -20.64
C GLY A 115 13.06 7.84 -19.62
N THR A 116 12.83 7.66 -18.31
CA THR A 116 13.40 8.55 -17.29
C THR A 116 14.80 8.12 -16.88
N ASN A 117 15.79 9.01 -17.03
CA ASN A 117 17.12 8.79 -16.50
C ASN A 117 17.15 9.09 -14.99
N THR A 118 17.38 8.04 -14.19
CA THR A 118 17.43 8.12 -12.72
C THR A 118 18.50 9.07 -12.21
N PHE A 119 19.71 9.06 -12.80
CA PHE A 119 20.80 9.96 -12.40
C PHE A 119 20.43 11.43 -12.63
N GLN A 120 19.85 11.75 -13.79
CA GLN A 120 19.35 13.10 -14.08
C GLN A 120 18.23 13.53 -13.12
N THR A 121 17.40 12.59 -12.65
CA THR A 121 16.34 12.88 -11.68
C THR A 121 16.94 13.23 -10.32
N ILE A 122 17.91 12.45 -9.84
CA ILE A 122 18.61 12.74 -8.59
C ILE A 122 19.31 14.10 -8.68
N LEU A 123 20.06 14.34 -9.77
CA LEU A 123 20.79 15.59 -9.97
C LEU A 123 19.84 16.80 -9.90
N LYS A 124 18.68 16.72 -10.56
CA LYS A 124 17.65 17.77 -10.53
C LYS A 124 17.05 17.99 -9.14
N THR A 125 16.98 16.95 -8.31
CA THR A 125 16.33 17.04 -6.99
C THR A 125 17.28 17.55 -5.91
N VAL A 126 18.58 17.24 -6.03
CA VAL A 126 19.61 17.61 -5.03
C VAL A 126 20.29 18.95 -5.35
N SER A 127 20.25 19.41 -6.60
CA SER A 127 20.87 20.69 -7.02
C SER A 127 19.96 21.91 -6.83
N VAL A 128 18.87 21.79 -6.07
CA VAL A 128 17.92 22.89 -5.78
C VAL A 128 18.30 23.59 -4.49
#